data_AF-A0A831TE65-F1
#
_entry.id   AF-A0A831TE65-F1
#
_cell.length_a   1.000
_cell.length_b   1.000
_cell.length_c   1.000
_cell.angle_alpha   90.00
_cell.angle_beta   90.00
_cell.angle_gamma   90.00
#
_symmetry.space_group_name_H-M   'P 1'
#
loop_
_entity.id
_entity.type
_entity.pdbx_description
1 polymer ?
#
loop_
_entity_poly.entity_id
_entity_poly.type
_entity_poly.pdbx_seq_one_letter_code
_entity_poly.pdbx_strand_id
1 'polypeptide(L)'
;MQRALDAHPRKAASERALQEFFQAKQREFAQRARGLTPEQRQQLDRQLQQQVIQKRQELLGGLDRDLRAAVEEVARAEHVSSVLERSVVLFGGVDLTDQVIKRLTGK
;
A
#
# COMPACT_ATOMS: atom_id res chain seq x y z
N MET A 1 9.87 0.54 8.69
CA MET A 1 9.20 0.97 7.44
C MET A 1 8.06 1.97 7.60
N GLN A 2 7.25 1.93 8.67
CA GLN A 2 5.99 2.71 8.75
C GLN A 2 6.11 4.20 8.36
N ARG A 3 7.07 4.93 8.95
CA ARG A 3 7.29 6.36 8.63
C ARG A 3 7.61 6.60 7.14
N ALA A 4 8.37 5.71 6.51
CA ALA A 4 8.73 5.83 5.10
C ALA A 4 7.56 5.51 4.16
N LEU A 5 6.70 4.56 4.54
CA LEU A 5 5.41 4.33 3.85
C LEU A 5 4.51 5.56 3.96
N ASP A 6 4.42 6.16 5.15
CA ASP A 6 3.58 7.34 5.40
C ASP A 6 4.03 8.56 4.59
N ALA A 7 5.34 8.71 4.40
CA ALA A 7 5.93 9.76 3.57
C ALA A 7 5.93 9.44 2.06
N HIS A 8 5.50 8.24 1.66
CA HIS A 8 5.59 7.82 0.26
C HIS A 8 4.70 8.69 -0.64
N PRO A 9 5.23 9.29 -1.72
CA PRO A 9 4.50 10.29 -2.52
C PRO A 9 3.23 9.72 -3.16
N ARG A 10 3.27 8.44 -3.54
CA ARG A 10 2.13 7.74 -4.12
C ARG A 10 1.11 7.24 -3.10
N LYS A 11 1.36 7.28 -1.79
CA LYS A 11 0.43 6.74 -0.77
C LYS A 11 -0.94 7.41 -0.85
N ALA A 12 -0.98 8.75 -0.78
CA ALA A 12 -2.23 9.49 -0.83
C ALA A 12 -2.99 9.26 -2.15
N ALA A 13 -2.27 9.16 -3.27
CA ALA A 13 -2.88 8.86 -4.56
C ALA A 13 -3.45 7.44 -4.61
N SER A 14 -2.72 6.45 -4.10
CA SER A 14 -3.16 5.05 -3.99
C SER A 14 -4.38 4.91 -3.07
N GLU A 15 -4.40 5.60 -1.93
CA GLU A 15 -5.55 5.60 -1.00
C GLU A 15 -6.80 6.20 -1.65
N ARG A 16 -6.66 7.34 -2.35
CA ARG A 16 -7.76 7.93 -3.12
C ARG A 16 -8.26 6.99 -4.22
N ALA A 17 -7.35 6.40 -5.00
CA ALA A 17 -7.71 5.44 -6.05
C ALA A 17 -8.46 4.23 -5.49
N LEU A 18 -8.06 3.73 -4.32
CA LEU A 18 -8.77 2.63 -3.65
C LEU A 18 -10.17 3.06 -3.18
N GLN A 19 -10.29 4.27 -2.62
CA GLN A 19 -11.58 4.81 -2.17
C GLN A 19 -12.54 5.04 -3.34
N GLU A 20 -12.07 5.61 -4.44
CA GLU A 20 -12.83 5.79 -5.68
C GLU A 20 -13.27 4.43 -6.27
N PHE A 21 -12.35 3.46 -6.31
CA PHE A 21 -12.66 2.11 -6.76
C PHE A 21 -13.74 1.45 -5.89
N PHE A 22 -13.63 1.59 -4.57
CA PHE A 22 -14.64 1.07 -3.65
C PHE A 22 -16.02 1.73 -3.87
N GLN A 23 -16.07 3.05 -4.02
CA GLN A 23 -17.32 3.75 -4.33
C GLN A 23 -17.91 3.31 -5.67
N ALA A 24 -17.07 3.13 -6.70
CA ALA A 24 -17.52 2.62 -7.99
C ALA A 24 -18.12 1.21 -7.86
N LYS A 25 -17.48 0.33 -7.10
CA LYS A 25 -17.96 -1.04 -6.85
C LYS A 25 -19.25 -1.06 -6.02
N GLN A 26 -19.42 -0.17 -5.06
CA GLN A 26 -20.69 -0.03 -4.34
C GLN A 26 -21.83 0.43 -5.25
N ARG A 27 -21.58 1.38 -6.17
CA ARG A 27 -22.57 1.81 -7.16
C ARG A 27 -22.92 0.66 -8.11
N GLU A 28 -21.92 -0.10 -8.56
CA GLU A 28 -22.10 -1.30 -9.37
C GLU A 28 -22.98 -2.34 -8.65
N PHE A 29 -22.72 -2.58 -7.36
CA PHE A 29 -23.55 -3.43 -6.52
C PHE A 29 -24.99 -2.91 -6.46
N ALA A 30 -25.20 -1.65 -6.10
CA ALA A 30 -26.53 -1.07 -5.93
C ALA A 30 -27.36 -1.08 -7.23
N GLN A 31 -26.71 -0.98 -8.39
CA GLN A 31 -27.38 -1.09 -9.68
C GLN A 31 -27.73 -2.54 -10.03
N ARG A 32 -26.77 -3.47 -9.91
CA ARG A 32 -26.98 -4.87 -10.28
C ARG A 32 -27.85 -5.62 -9.27
N ALA A 33 -27.75 -5.31 -7.99
CA ALA A 33 -28.49 -5.95 -6.92
C ALA A 33 -30.02 -5.79 -7.01
N ARG A 34 -30.52 -4.76 -7.70
CA ARG A 34 -31.97 -4.47 -7.82
C ARG A 34 -32.76 -5.58 -8.52
N GLY A 35 -32.12 -6.36 -9.38
CA GLY A 35 -32.74 -7.46 -10.11
C GLY A 35 -32.29 -8.85 -9.68
N LEU A 36 -31.50 -8.96 -8.61
CA LEU A 36 -30.87 -10.23 -8.21
C LEU A 36 -31.52 -10.85 -6.97
N THR A 37 -31.56 -12.18 -6.96
CA THR A 37 -31.99 -12.95 -5.78
C THR A 37 -31.04 -12.72 -4.59
N PRO A 38 -31.44 -13.03 -3.35
CA PRO A 38 -30.56 -12.95 -2.20
C PRO A 38 -29.23 -13.71 -2.39
N GLU A 39 -29.25 -14.91 -2.99
CA GLU A 39 -28.03 -15.69 -3.24
C GLU A 39 -27.12 -15.01 -4.26
N GLN A 40 -27.70 -14.50 -5.36
CA GLN A 40 -26.96 -13.80 -6.40
C GLN A 40 -26.36 -12.49 -5.88
N ARG A 41 -27.09 -11.77 -5.00
CA ARG A 41 -26.56 -10.59 -4.31
C ARG A 41 -25.38 -10.93 -3.43
N GLN A 42 -25.46 -12.02 -2.66
CA GLN A 42 -24.34 -12.46 -1.82
C GLN A 42 -23.12 -12.88 -2.66
N GLN A 43 -23.34 -13.51 -3.80
CA GLN A 43 -22.25 -13.86 -4.73
C GLN A 43 -21.60 -12.62 -5.34
N LEU A 44 -22.41 -11.64 -5.77
CA LEU A 44 -21.92 -10.37 -6.30
C LEU A 44 -21.12 -9.60 -5.25
N ASP A 45 -21.61 -9.51 -4.01
CA ASP A 45 -20.89 -8.85 -2.91
C ASP A 45 -19.52 -9.48 -2.67
N ARG A 46 -19.45 -10.82 -2.58
CA ARG A 46 -18.17 -11.54 -2.44
C ARG A 46 -17.20 -11.25 -3.58
N GLN A 47 -17.69 -11.22 -4.83
CA GLN A 47 -16.85 -10.90 -5.99
C GLN A 47 -16.31 -9.47 -5.94
N LEU A 48 -17.15 -8.50 -5.59
CA LEU A 48 -16.73 -7.10 -5.48
C LEU A 48 -15.72 -6.90 -4.34
N GLN A 49 -15.93 -7.55 -3.20
CA GLN A 49 -14.97 -7.54 -2.10
C GLN A 49 -13.62 -8.14 -2.50
N GLN A 50 -13.61 -9.26 -3.23
CA GLN A 50 -12.39 -9.84 -3.77
C GLN A 50 -11.64 -8.88 -4.71
N GLN A 51 -12.37 -8.18 -5.59
CA GLN A 51 -11.75 -7.17 -6.48
C GLN A 51 -11.15 -6.01 -5.69
N VAL A 52 -11.81 -5.55 -4.62
CA VAL A 52 -11.30 -4.49 -3.75
C VAL A 52 -10.02 -4.95 -3.02
N ILE A 53 -10.01 -6.19 -2.51
CA ILE A 53 -8.83 -6.77 -1.87
C ILE A 53 -7.66 -6.87 -2.85
N GLN A 54 -7.90 -7.38 -4.06
CA GLN A 54 -6.87 -7.45 -5.11
C GLN A 54 -6.34 -6.05 -5.46
N LYS A 55 -7.23 -5.06 -5.63
CA LYS A 55 -6.81 -3.70 -5.96
C LYS A 55 -5.96 -3.08 -4.84
N ARG A 56 -6.35 -3.32 -3.58
CA ARG A 56 -5.57 -2.91 -2.42
C ARG A 56 -4.18 -3.56 -2.41
N GLN A 57 -4.09 -4.87 -2.66
CA GLN A 57 -2.81 -5.58 -2.72
C GLN A 57 -1.92 -5.08 -3.86
N GLU A 58 -2.48 -4.80 -5.03
CA GLU A 58 -1.74 -4.24 -6.16
C GLU A 58 -1.16 -2.86 -5.81
N LEU A 59 -1.98 -1.98 -5.25
CA LEU A 59 -1.58 -0.63 -4.87
C LEU A 59 -0.55 -0.64 -3.73
N LEU A 60 -0.79 -1.39 -2.66
CA LEU A 60 0.13 -1.49 -1.52
C LEU A 60 1.42 -2.24 -1.88
N GLY A 61 1.34 -3.31 -2.66
CA GLY A 61 2.50 -4.06 -3.12
C GLY A 61 3.38 -3.29 -4.10
N GLY A 62 2.82 -2.31 -4.82
CA GLY A 62 3.60 -1.33 -5.57
C GLY A 62 4.39 -0.41 -4.63
N LEU A 63 3.73 0.15 -3.61
CA LEU A 63 4.38 1.02 -2.61
C LEU A 63 5.49 0.31 -1.84
N ASP A 64 5.26 -0.95 -1.45
CA ASP A 64 6.24 -1.78 -0.73
C ASP A 64 7.49 -2.03 -1.58
N ARG A 65 7.32 -2.30 -2.88
CA ARG A 65 8.44 -2.48 -3.82
C ARG A 65 9.24 -1.18 -4.00
N ASP A 66 8.55 -0.06 -4.23
CA ASP A 66 9.18 1.25 -4.38
C ASP A 66 10.00 1.59 -3.11
N LEU A 67 9.44 1.33 -1.92
CA LEU A 67 10.11 1.52 -0.64
C LEU A 67 11.32 0.61 -0.45
N ARG A 68 11.21 -0.70 -0.75
CA ARG A 68 12.34 -1.63 -0.65
C ARG A 68 13.50 -1.23 -1.56
N ALA A 69 13.21 -0.81 -2.79
CA ALA A 69 14.23 -0.31 -3.71
C ALA A 69 14.97 0.90 -3.13
N ALA A 70 14.25 1.87 -2.56
CA ALA A 70 14.89 3.02 -1.91
C ALA A 70 15.70 2.64 -0.67
N VAL A 71 15.23 1.67 0.14
CA VAL A 71 16.00 1.12 1.27
C VAL A 71 17.30 0.47 0.79
N GLU A 72 17.25 -0.35 -0.25
CA GLU A 72 18.44 -1.00 -0.81
C GLU A 72 19.45 0.01 -1.36
N GLU A 73 18.99 1.04 -2.06
CA GLU A 73 19.88 2.07 -2.61
C GLU A 73 20.57 2.89 -1.52
N VAL A 74 19.82 3.31 -0.48
CA VAL A 74 20.39 4.03 0.66
C VAL A 74 21.36 3.14 1.43
N ALA A 75 21.01 1.88 1.68
CA ALA A 75 21.90 0.94 2.35
C ALA A 75 23.22 0.75 1.59
N ARG A 76 23.18 0.66 0.25
CA ARG A 76 24.40 0.58 -0.58
C ARG A 76 25.23 1.86 -0.50
N ALA A 77 24.59 3.03 -0.52
CA ALA A 77 25.28 4.33 -0.43
C ALA A 77 25.98 4.53 0.93
N GLU A 78 25.36 4.05 2.01
CA GLU A 78 25.88 4.15 3.38
C GLU A 78 26.76 2.93 3.76
N HIS A 79 27.08 2.05 2.81
CA HIS A 79 27.86 0.82 3.03
C HIS A 79 27.31 -0.11 4.14
N VAL A 80 25.98 -0.17 4.26
CA VAL A 80 25.27 -1.02 5.23
C VAL A 80 24.82 -2.32 4.56
N SER A 81 25.25 -3.47 5.10
CA SER A 81 24.93 -4.79 4.55
C SER A 81 23.56 -5.34 4.97
N SER A 82 23.02 -4.88 6.10
CA SER A 82 21.78 -5.38 6.68
C SER A 82 20.96 -4.25 7.29
N VAL A 83 19.67 -4.19 6.97
CA VAL A 83 18.72 -3.21 7.50
C VAL A 83 17.69 -3.94 8.36
N LEU A 84 17.49 -3.50 9.59
CA LEU A 84 16.50 -4.04 10.52
C LEU A 84 15.30 -3.10 10.63
N GLU A 85 14.12 -3.68 10.80
CA GLU A 85 12.92 -2.92 11.15
C GLU A 85 13.06 -2.25 12.52
N ARG A 86 12.59 -1.01 12.65
CA ARG A 86 12.71 -0.27 13.93
C ARG A 86 11.98 -0.96 15.08
N SER A 87 10.92 -1.71 14.80
CA SER A 87 10.13 -2.44 15.79
C SER A 87 10.89 -3.58 16.49
N VAL A 88 11.97 -4.09 15.88
CA VAL A 88 12.78 -5.19 16.46
C VAL A 88 14.08 -4.71 17.10
N VAL A 89 14.38 -3.41 17.03
CA VAL A 89 15.60 -2.81 17.57
C VAL A 89 15.28 -2.10 18.88
N LEU A 90 15.86 -2.58 19.98
CA LEU A 90 15.66 -1.99 21.31
C LEU A 90 16.55 -0.75 21.54
N PHE A 91 17.83 -0.81 21.15
CA PHE A 91 18.79 0.26 21.35
C PHE A 91 19.95 0.18 20.34
N GLY A 92 20.51 1.33 19.97
CA GLY A 92 21.62 1.44 19.02
C GLY A 92 21.22 1.40 17.54
N GLY A 93 22.23 1.27 16.68
CA GLY A 93 22.09 1.31 15.23
C GLY A 93 22.01 2.74 14.66
N VAL A 94 22.17 2.85 13.34
CA VAL A 94 21.95 4.09 12.59
C VAL A 94 20.57 4.02 11.93
N ASP A 95 19.75 5.04 12.16
CA ASP A 95 18.43 5.12 11.54
C ASP A 95 18.54 5.70 10.13
N LEU A 96 18.26 4.87 9.12
CA LEU A 96 18.28 5.25 7.70
C LEU A 96 16.94 5.85 7.22
N THR A 97 15.90 5.88 8.08
CA THR A 97 14.52 6.22 7.68
C THR A 97 14.43 7.56 6.97
N ASP A 98 15.08 8.59 7.48
CA ASP A 98 15.00 9.93 6.89
C ASP A 98 15.70 10.00 5.52
N GLN A 99 16.80 9.25 5.34
CA GLN A 99 17.52 9.17 4.06
C GLN A 99 16.69 8.43 3.01
N VAL A 100 16.01 7.35 3.42
CA VAL A 100 15.07 6.61 2.57
C VAL A 100 13.89 7.50 2.16
N ILE A 101 13.34 8.29 3.08
CA ILE A 101 12.27 9.25 2.77
C ILE A 101 12.74 10.27 1.74
N LYS A 102 13.94 10.85 1.91
CA LYS A 102 14.53 11.77 0.93
C LYS A 102 14.69 11.11 -0.43
N ARG A 103 15.22 9.88 -0.46
CA ARG A 103 15.41 9.12 -1.70
C ARG A 103 14.10 8.82 -2.43
N LEU A 104 13.04 8.50 -1.70
CA LEU A 104 11.70 8.21 -2.22
C LEU A 104 10.96 9.44 -2.73
N THR A 105 11.12 10.56 -2.02
CA THR A 105 10.40 11.80 -2.34
C THR A 105 11.16 12.67 -3.33
N GLY A 106 12.45 12.39 -3.56
CA GLY A 106 13.34 13.20 -4.40
C GLY A 106 13.60 14.59 -3.81
N LYS A 107 13.38 14.77 -2.50
CA LYS A 107 13.53 16.02 -1.76
C LYS A 107 14.60 15.91 -0.68
#